data_AF-A0A1I1MYS4-F1
#
_entry.id   AF-A0A1I1MYS4-F1
#
_cell.length_a   1.000
_cell.length_b   1.000
_cell.length_c   1.000
_cell.angle_alpha   90.00
_cell.angle_beta   90.00
_cell.angle_gamma   90.00
#
_symmetry.space_group_name_H-M   'P 1'
#
loop_
_entity.id
_entity.type
_entity.pdbx_description
1 polymer ?
#
loop_
_entity_poly.entity_id
_entity_poly.type
_entity_poly.pdbx_seq_one_letter_code
_entity_poly.pdbx_strand_id
1 'polypeptide(L)'
;MKLLDSQWQKLEPLLIGKQGDPGAKGRDNRLFIDAVLWIISSKSIWRSLPAEFGKWNTTYMRFRRWNECDVWRQLEQGMYDDPLLKSMFHEIVEYGDRQTGRIRQRLARRANKVVYNSSLGKVGGARKNSPGVDESTSHWVGLVMRGLPV
;
A
#
# COMPACT_ATOMS: atom_id res chain seq x y z
N MET A 1 16.68 10.69 9.90
CA MET A 1 17.85 9.96 9.35
C MET A 1 18.17 10.53 7.97
N LYS A 2 19.44 10.78 7.64
CA LYS A 2 19.88 11.28 6.32
C LYS A 2 20.90 10.31 5.72
N LEU A 3 20.96 10.24 4.39
CA LEU A 3 21.92 9.38 3.71
C LEU A 3 23.34 9.96 3.77
N LEU A 4 24.32 9.13 4.12
CA LEU A 4 25.74 9.50 4.05
C LEU A 4 26.15 9.70 2.58
N ASP A 5 27.12 10.57 2.32
CA ASP A 5 27.63 10.82 0.97
C ASP A 5 28.17 9.54 0.31
N SER A 6 28.84 8.68 1.08
CA SER A 6 29.35 7.39 0.60
C SER A 6 28.24 6.41 0.22
N GLN A 7 27.14 6.40 0.96
CA GLN A 7 25.94 5.62 0.62
C GLN A 7 25.24 6.20 -0.62
N TRP A 8 25.23 7.53 -0.75
CA TRP A 8 24.67 8.21 -1.91
C TRP A 8 25.41 7.84 -3.19
N GLN A 9 26.74 7.83 -3.16
CA GLN A 9 27.56 7.45 -4.31
C GLN A 9 27.30 6.03 -4.81
N LYS A 10 26.92 5.11 -3.92
CA LYS A 10 26.51 3.74 -4.30
C LYS A 10 25.10 3.70 -4.88
N LEU A 11 24.20 4.52 -4.35
CA LEU A 11 22.79 4.55 -4.73
C LEU A 11 22.54 5.29 -6.04
N GLU A 12 23.12 6.47 -6.19
CA GLU A 12 22.98 7.36 -7.34
C GLU A 12 23.09 6.65 -8.69
N PRO A 13 24.08 5.76 -8.95
CA PRO A 13 24.19 5.07 -10.23
C PRO A 13 22.96 4.22 -10.59
N LEU A 14 22.21 3.71 -9.61
CA LEU A 14 21.04 2.85 -9.81
C LEU A 14 19.73 3.62 -10.00
N LEU A 15 19.71 4.93 -9.70
CA LEU A 15 18.49 5.72 -9.79
C LEU A 15 18.20 6.14 -11.24
N ILE A 16 16.95 5.96 -11.67
CA ILE A 16 16.44 6.47 -12.96
C ILE A 16 15.94 7.91 -12.76
N GLY A 17 16.19 8.80 -13.73
CA GLY A 17 15.78 10.20 -13.68
C GLY A 17 16.86 11.09 -13.08
N LYS A 18 18.12 10.82 -13.39
CA LYS A 18 19.27 11.67 -13.04
C LYS A 18 19.25 12.95 -13.88
N GLN A 19 20.01 13.94 -13.44
CA GLN A 19 20.20 15.16 -14.23
C GLN A 19 20.81 14.76 -15.59
N GLY A 20 20.02 14.88 -16.67
CA GLY A 20 20.40 14.42 -18.02
C GLY A 20 19.45 13.37 -18.61
N ASP A 21 18.68 12.65 -17.79
CA ASP A 21 17.72 11.66 -18.29
C ASP A 21 16.47 12.35 -18.91
N PRO A 22 15.88 11.77 -19.97
CA PRO A 22 14.62 12.26 -20.53
C PRO A 22 13.53 12.35 -19.44
N GLY A 23 13.00 13.54 -19.20
CA GLY A 23 11.96 13.79 -18.19
C GLY A 23 12.45 14.08 -16.76
N ALA A 24 13.77 14.18 -16.53
CA ALA A 24 14.36 14.44 -15.22
C ALA A 24 14.42 15.93 -14.80
N LYS A 25 13.86 16.84 -15.60
CA LYS A 25 13.94 18.28 -15.34
C LYS A 25 13.37 18.63 -13.95
N GLY A 26 14.26 19.05 -13.04
CA GLY A 26 13.91 19.72 -11.78
C GLY A 26 13.67 18.84 -10.55
N ARG A 27 14.10 17.56 -10.54
CA ARG A 27 13.92 16.69 -9.36
C ARG A 27 15.25 16.27 -8.74
N ASP A 28 15.52 16.79 -7.54
CA ASP A 28 16.62 16.32 -6.69
C ASP A 28 16.28 14.92 -6.14
N ASN A 29 17.01 13.91 -6.64
CA ASN A 29 16.82 12.51 -6.24
C ASN A 29 17.30 12.28 -4.81
N ARG A 30 18.35 12.98 -4.38
CA ARG A 30 18.89 12.84 -3.04
C ARG A 30 17.91 13.38 -2.01
N LEU A 31 17.41 14.58 -2.24
CA LEU A 31 16.40 15.20 -1.39
C LEU A 31 15.14 14.33 -1.29
N PHE A 32 14.73 13.69 -2.39
CA PHE A 32 13.61 12.76 -2.40
C PHE A 32 13.86 11.51 -1.55
N ILE A 33 15.03 10.87 -1.67
CA ILE A 33 15.38 9.70 -0.85
C ILE A 33 15.45 10.08 0.63
N ASP A 34 16.10 11.21 0.95
CA ASP A 34 16.16 11.70 2.34
C ASP A 34 14.76 11.97 2.91
N ALA A 35 13.84 12.51 2.11
CA ALA A 35 12.45 12.72 2.52
C ALA A 35 11.73 11.40 2.88
N VAL A 36 11.93 10.36 2.07
CA VAL A 36 11.35 9.03 2.31
C VAL A 36 11.93 8.40 3.57
N LEU A 37 13.24 8.48 3.75
CA LEU A 37 13.94 7.98 4.94
C LEU A 37 13.52 8.74 6.20
N TRP A 38 13.28 10.04 6.11
CA TRP A 38 12.75 10.83 7.22
C TRP A 38 11.38 10.31 7.66
N ILE A 39 10.47 10.03 6.72
CA ILE A 39 9.13 9.50 7.03
C ILE A 39 9.22 8.15 7.75
N ILE A 40 10.08 7.27 7.28
CA ILE A 40 10.20 5.91 7.81
C ILE A 40 10.91 5.89 9.15
N SER A 41 11.99 6.66 9.30
CA SER A 41 12.72 6.75 10.58
C SER A 41 11.87 7.43 11.65
N SER A 42 11.12 8.48 11.30
CA SER A 42 10.24 9.20 12.23
C SER A 42 8.89 8.50 12.45
N LYS A 43 8.67 7.34 11.79
CA LYS A 43 7.40 6.58 11.76
C LYS A 43 6.16 7.49 11.60
N SER A 44 6.32 8.52 10.77
CA SER A 44 5.40 9.63 10.63
C SER A 44 4.49 9.48 9.39
N ILE A 45 3.48 10.32 9.29
CA ILE A 45 2.60 10.34 8.11
C ILE A 45 3.11 11.34 7.07
N TRP A 46 2.83 11.11 5.79
CA TRP A 46 3.27 12.02 4.71
C TRP A 46 2.90 13.48 4.93
N ARG A 47 1.76 13.77 5.57
CA ARG A 47 1.30 15.15 5.83
C ARG A 47 2.18 15.93 6.80
N SER A 48 2.99 15.26 7.62
CA SER A 48 3.91 15.91 8.54
C SER A 48 5.31 16.09 7.95
N LEU A 49 5.50 15.80 6.65
CA LEU A 49 6.78 15.99 5.98
C LEU A 49 7.20 17.47 6.04
N PRO A 50 8.40 17.78 6.57
CA PRO A 50 8.93 19.14 6.59
C PRO A 50 9.04 19.75 5.20
N ALA A 51 8.79 21.06 5.11
CA ALA A 51 8.80 21.79 3.83
C ALA A 51 10.18 21.81 3.14
N GLU A 52 11.28 21.61 3.88
CA GLU A 52 12.64 21.48 3.33
C GLU A 52 12.77 20.33 2.33
N PHE A 53 11.96 19.27 2.47
CA PHE A 53 11.90 18.15 1.54
C PHE A 53 10.96 18.38 0.35
N GLY A 54 10.38 19.57 0.25
CA GLY A 54 9.38 19.93 -0.75
C GLY A 54 7.94 19.60 -0.34
N LYS A 55 7.03 19.70 -1.31
CA LYS A 55 5.58 19.52 -1.08
C LYS A 55 5.27 18.04 -0.84
N TRP A 56 4.76 17.72 0.35
CA TRP A 56 4.44 16.34 0.75
C TRP A 56 3.64 15.55 -0.28
N ASN A 57 2.66 16.18 -0.94
CA ASN A 57 1.81 15.50 -1.92
C ASN A 57 2.60 15.11 -3.18
N THR A 58 3.54 15.95 -3.61
CA THR A 58 4.39 15.66 -4.79
C THR A 58 5.37 14.54 -4.46
N THR A 59 6.00 14.60 -3.29
CA THR A 59 6.91 13.57 -2.77
C THR A 59 6.19 12.23 -2.63
N TYR A 60 4.99 12.23 -2.01
CA TYR A 60 4.19 11.02 -1.85
C TYR A 60 3.75 10.42 -3.19
N MET A 61 3.31 11.23 -4.16
CA MET A 61 2.94 10.72 -5.49
C MET A 61 4.13 10.06 -6.20
N ARG A 62 5.33 10.62 -6.05
CA ARG A 62 6.55 10.01 -6.57
C ARG A 62 6.87 8.70 -5.87
N PHE A 63 6.83 8.67 -4.53
CA PHE A 63 7.00 7.45 -3.73
C PHE A 63 6.03 6.35 -4.16
N ARG A 64 4.75 6.68 -4.33
CA ARG A 64 3.71 5.75 -4.76
C ARG A 64 4.04 5.17 -6.14
N ARG A 65 4.43 5.99 -7.11
CA ARG A 65 4.82 5.53 -8.46
C ARG A 65 6.00 4.57 -8.39
N TRP A 66 7.04 4.90 -7.62
CA TRP A 66 8.20 4.02 -7.43
C TRP A 66 7.82 2.70 -6.78
N ASN A 67 6.88 2.72 -5.85
CA ASN A 67 6.36 1.50 -5.22
C ASN A 67 5.52 0.65 -6.17
N GLU A 68 4.72 1.28 -7.06
CA GLU A 68 3.92 0.58 -8.06
C GLU A 68 4.78 -0.01 -9.19
N CYS A 69 5.94 0.59 -9.48
CA CYS A 69 6.92 0.11 -10.46
C CYS A 69 8.01 -0.80 -9.85
N ASP A 70 7.86 -1.23 -8.59
CA ASP A 70 8.82 -2.08 -7.86
C ASP A 70 10.26 -1.54 -7.78
N VAL A 71 10.45 -0.23 -7.96
CA VAL A 71 11.77 0.42 -7.91
C VAL A 71 12.43 0.22 -6.55
N TRP A 72 11.68 0.32 -5.45
CA TRP A 72 12.23 0.14 -4.10
C TRP A 72 12.82 -1.26 -3.88
N ARG A 73 12.19 -2.31 -4.43
CA ARG A 73 12.68 -3.69 -4.34
C ARG A 73 13.94 -3.90 -5.17
N GLN A 74 13.98 -3.30 -6.37
CA GLN A 74 15.17 -3.34 -7.22
C GLN A 74 16.37 -2.67 -6.53
N LEU A 75 16.14 -1.52 -5.88
CA LEU A 75 17.19 -0.82 -5.12
C LEU A 75 17.67 -1.65 -3.92
N GLU A 76 16.75 -2.27 -3.16
CA GLU A 76 17.12 -3.16 -2.06
C GLU A 76 17.98 -4.35 -2.52
N GLN A 77 17.60 -4.99 -3.64
CA GLN A 77 18.32 -6.13 -4.20
C GLN A 77 19.72 -5.74 -4.71
N GLY A 78 19.88 -4.52 -5.23
CA GLY A 78 21.17 -3.99 -5.69
C GLY A 78 22.16 -3.67 -4.58
N MET A 79 21.74 -3.57 -3.31
CA MET A 79 22.57 -3.13 -2.18
C MET A 79 23.16 -4.30 -1.37
N TYR A 80 23.81 -5.28 -2.01
CA TYR A 80 24.37 -6.42 -1.29
C TYR A 80 25.64 -6.06 -0.46
N ASP A 81 26.39 -5.05 -0.89
CA ASP A 81 27.66 -4.63 -0.27
C ASP A 81 27.52 -3.68 0.94
N ASP A 82 26.29 -3.30 1.33
CA ASP A 82 26.05 -2.36 2.42
C ASP A 82 24.81 -2.79 3.24
N PRO A 83 25.00 -3.60 4.30
CA PRO A 83 23.89 -4.14 5.09
C PRO A 83 23.00 -3.08 5.73
N LEU A 84 23.58 -1.95 6.14
CA LEU A 84 22.83 -0.85 6.74
C LEU A 84 21.94 -0.17 5.70
N LEU A 85 22.51 0.15 4.54
CA LEU A 85 21.74 0.74 3.44
C LEU A 85 20.64 -0.22 2.98
N LYS A 86 20.95 -1.51 2.83
CA LYS A 86 19.97 -2.54 2.51
C LYS A 86 18.82 -2.60 3.51
N SER A 87 19.13 -2.58 4.81
CA SER A 87 18.11 -2.56 5.88
C SER A 87 17.20 -1.33 5.80
N MET A 88 17.75 -0.16 5.46
CA MET A 88 16.94 1.05 5.26
C MET A 88 15.97 0.87 4.08
N PHE A 89 16.44 0.32 2.96
CA PHE A 89 15.59 0.08 1.79
C PHE A 89 14.54 -1.01 2.05
N HIS A 90 14.89 -2.04 2.82
CA HIS A 90 13.94 -3.05 3.28
C HIS A 90 12.77 -2.42 4.03
N GLU A 91 13.03 -1.51 4.98
CA GLU A 91 11.97 -0.78 5.69
C GLU A 91 11.09 0.06 4.74
N ILE A 92 11.66 0.62 3.67
CA ILE A 92 10.91 1.34 2.64
C ILE A 92 9.94 0.40 1.93
N VAL A 93 10.42 -0.78 1.51
CA VAL A 93 9.62 -1.80 0.82
C VAL A 93 8.48 -2.27 1.70
N GLU A 94 8.75 -2.64 2.96
CA GLU A 94 7.72 -3.06 3.90
C GLU A 94 6.66 -1.97 4.15
N TYR A 95 7.10 -0.72 4.28
CA TYR A 95 6.20 0.42 4.42
C TYR A 95 5.31 0.60 3.18
N GLY A 96 5.90 0.51 2.00
CA GLY A 96 5.20 0.59 0.71
C GLY A 96 4.18 -0.52 0.51
N ASP A 97 4.51 -1.75 0.92
CA ASP A 97 3.62 -2.91 0.87
C ASP A 97 2.45 -2.79 1.82
N ARG A 98 2.70 -2.34 3.05
CA ARG A 98 1.65 -2.07 4.03
C ARG A 98 0.66 -1.01 3.51
N GLN A 99 1.17 0.01 2.82
CA GLN A 99 0.35 1.07 2.26
C GLN A 99 -0.43 0.59 1.02
N THR A 100 0.21 -0.16 0.14
CA THR A 100 -0.38 -0.70 -1.10
C THR A 100 -1.39 -1.80 -0.81
N GLY A 101 -1.12 -2.68 0.15
CA GLY A 101 -2.04 -3.71 0.61
C GLY A 101 -3.35 -3.12 1.11
N ARG A 102 -3.32 -2.00 1.85
CA ARG A 102 -4.53 -1.29 2.28
C ARG A 102 -5.34 -0.72 1.12
N ILE A 103 -4.68 -0.12 0.12
CA ILE A 103 -5.38 0.42 -1.06
C ILE A 103 -6.00 -0.74 -1.87
N ARG A 104 -5.23 -1.80 -2.13
CA ARG A 104 -5.69 -3.01 -2.84
C ARG A 104 -6.87 -3.67 -2.12
N GLN A 105 -6.81 -3.83 -0.80
CA GLN A 105 -7.92 -4.37 -0.01
C GLN A 105 -9.18 -3.49 -0.08
N ARG A 106 -9.04 -2.15 -0.06
CA ARG A 106 -10.19 -1.24 -0.20
C ARG A 106 -10.82 -1.33 -1.59
N LEU A 107 -10.00 -1.42 -2.65
CA LEU A 107 -10.49 -1.63 -4.01
C LEU A 107 -11.17 -2.99 -4.15
N ALA A 108 -10.58 -4.06 -3.61
CA ALA A 108 -11.17 -5.40 -3.59
C ALA A 108 -12.49 -5.43 -2.82
N ARG A 109 -12.58 -4.80 -1.64
CA ARG A 109 -13.83 -4.69 -0.88
C ARG A 109 -14.93 -3.94 -1.65
N ARG A 110 -14.59 -2.86 -2.34
CA ARG A 110 -15.53 -2.12 -3.19
C ARG A 110 -16.00 -2.98 -4.37
N ALA A 111 -15.08 -3.67 -5.05
CA ALA A 111 -15.42 -4.59 -6.13
C ALA A 111 -16.33 -5.73 -5.64
N ASN A 112 -15.98 -6.37 -4.52
CA ASN A 112 -16.78 -7.44 -3.90
C ASN A 112 -18.18 -6.94 -3.50
N LYS A 113 -18.31 -5.71 -3.00
CA LYS A 113 -19.63 -5.11 -2.69
C LYS A 113 -20.48 -4.92 -3.95
N VAL A 114 -19.89 -4.49 -5.07
CA VAL A 114 -20.60 -4.37 -6.34
C VAL A 114 -21.07 -5.75 -6.82
N VAL A 115 -20.18 -6.75 -6.78
CA VAL A 115 -20.51 -8.14 -7.15
C VAL A 115 -21.64 -8.70 -6.28
N TYR A 116 -21.53 -8.59 -4.96
CA TYR A 116 -22.56 -9.04 -4.01
C TYR A 116 -23.91 -8.33 -4.21
N ASN A 117 -23.90 -7.01 -4.40
CA ASN A 117 -25.14 -6.27 -4.65
C ASN A 117 -25.77 -6.67 -5.99
N SER A 118 -24.96 -6.97 -7.01
CA SER A 118 -25.45 -7.44 -8.30
C SER A 118 -26.04 -8.86 -8.25
N SER A 119 -25.52 -9.74 -7.38
CA SER A 119 -26.06 -11.08 -7.19
C SER A 119 -27.38 -11.06 -6.41
N LEU A 120 -27.52 -10.20 -5.39
CA LEU A 120 -28.80 -9.98 -4.70
C LEU A 120 -29.90 -9.48 -5.64
N GLY A 121 -29.58 -8.55 -6.55
CA GLY A 121 -30.53 -8.03 -7.54
C GLY A 121 -31.05 -9.11 -8.50
N LYS A 122 -30.24 -10.13 -8.82
CA LYS A 122 -30.66 -11.28 -9.64
C LYS A 122 -31.56 -12.27 -8.88
N VAL A 123 -31.36 -12.43 -7.57
CA VAL A 123 -32.20 -13.30 -6.72
C VAL A 123 -33.58 -12.67 -6.46
N GLY A 124 -33.70 -11.34 -6.47
CA GLY A 124 -34.97 -10.62 -6.31
C GLY A 124 -35.91 -10.64 -7.52
N GLY A 125 -35.47 -11.15 -8.68
CA GLY A 125 -36.25 -11.13 -9.93
C GLY A 125 -37.23 -12.30 -10.13
N ALA A 126 -37.23 -13.29 -9.25
CA ALA A 126 -38.03 -14.52 -9.40
C ALA A 126 -38.93 -14.77 -8.18
N ARG A 127 -39.84 -13.86 -7.86
CA ARG A 127 -41.05 -14.17 -7.07
C ARG A 127 -42.27 -13.44 -7.65
N LYS A 128 -43.08 -14.16 -8.43
CA LYS A 128 -44.48 -13.84 -8.71
C LYS A 128 -45.33 -15.07 -8.37
N ASN A 129 -46.25 -14.91 -7.40
CA ASN A 129 -47.53 -15.59 -7.09
C ASN A 129 -47.56 -17.14 -7.01
N SER A 130 -48.18 -17.86 -6.06
CA SER A 130 -49.04 -17.62 -4.87
C SER A 130 -49.07 -18.94 -4.02
N PRO A 131 -50.10 -19.24 -3.20
CA PRO A 131 -50.17 -19.12 -1.74
C PRO A 131 -50.03 -20.46 -0.98
N GLY A 132 -49.65 -20.40 0.30
CA GLY A 132 -49.70 -21.58 1.18
C GLY A 132 -48.98 -21.34 2.51
N VAL A 133 -49.77 -21.27 3.58
CA VAL A 133 -49.37 -21.41 4.99
C VAL A 133 -48.50 -22.68 5.10
N ASP A 134 -47.31 -22.66 5.72
CA ASP A 134 -47.11 -23.15 7.09
C ASP A 134 -45.61 -23.18 7.51
N GLU A 135 -45.35 -22.73 8.73
CA GLU A 135 -44.32 -23.09 9.73
C GLU A 135 -42.92 -23.60 9.31
N SER A 136 -41.92 -22.71 9.19
CA SER A 136 -40.52 -23.04 9.49
C SER A 136 -39.62 -21.80 9.61
N THR A 137 -39.76 -21.06 10.72
CA THR A 137 -38.87 -19.90 11.04
C THR A 137 -38.02 -20.15 12.29
N SER A 138 -37.78 -21.41 12.66
CA SER A 138 -37.06 -21.73 13.91
C SER A 138 -35.78 -22.56 13.75
N HIS A 139 -35.26 -22.79 12.54
CA HIS A 139 -34.13 -23.72 12.38
C HIS A 139 -32.71 -23.10 12.53
N TRP A 140 -32.58 -21.78 12.69
CA TRP A 140 -31.26 -21.13 12.82
C TRP A 140 -30.85 -20.79 14.27
N VAL A 141 -31.79 -20.75 15.22
CA VAL A 141 -31.50 -20.36 16.61
C VAL A 141 -30.98 -21.55 17.46
N GLY A 142 -31.16 -22.79 17.01
CA GLY A 142 -30.80 -23.99 17.77
C GLY A 142 -29.32 -24.42 17.75
N LEU A 143 -28.50 -23.88 16.82
CA LEU A 143 -27.14 -24.42 16.59
C LEU A 143 -26.04 -23.75 17.45
N VAL A 144 -26.36 -22.71 18.23
CA VAL A 144 -25.33 -21.91 18.96
C VAL A 144 -25.25 -22.24 20.46
N MET A 145 -26.14 -23.06 21.04
CA MET A 145 -26.22 -23.26 22.50
C MET A 145 -26.07 -24.71 22.99
N ARG A 146 -25.32 -25.58 22.29
CA ARG A 146 -24.94 -26.91 22.81
C ARG A 146 -23.46 -27.17 22.63
N GLY A 147 -22.64 -26.71 23.57
CA GLY A 147 -21.21 -27.00 23.56
C GLY A 147 -20.42 -26.41 24.71
N LEU A 148 -20.80 -26.67 25.96
CA LEU A 148 -19.89 -26.59 27.11
C LEU A 148 -20.23 -27.71 28.12
N PRO A 149 -19.33 -28.67 28.38
CA PRO A 149 -19.46 -29.59 29.50
C PRO A 149 -18.91 -28.96 30.79
N VAL A 150 -19.41 -29.50 31.91
CA VAL A 150 -19.26 -29.09 33.32
C VAL A 150 -17.82 -29.12 33.82
#